data_AF-A0A448SNH5-F1
#
_entry.id   AF-A0A448SNH5-F1
#
_cell.length_a   1.000
_cell.length_b   1.000
_cell.length_c   1.000
_cell.angle_alpha   90.00
_cell.angle_beta   90.00
_cell.angle_gamma   90.00
#
_symmetry.space_group_name_H-M   'P 1'
#
loop_
_entity.id
_entity.type
_entity.pdbx_description
1 polymer ?
#
loop_
_entity_poly.entity_id
_entity_poly.type
_entity_poly.pdbx_seq_one_letter_code
_entity_poly.pdbx_strand_id
1 'polypeptide(L)'
;MFKTVALFAICFLVSFLVLNKVPLLKELVDSTVIMLGDWMNEAGIAKTDGERDPAFLPVVLGYLLITAALLMSAIRWSIRKFKR
;
A
#
# COMPACT_ATOMS: atom_id res chain seq x y z
N MET A 1 -0.87 -13.67 20.07
CA MET A 1 -0.11 -13.29 18.86
C MET A 1 -0.68 -13.87 17.57
N PHE A 2 -0.93 -15.18 17.48
CA PHE A 2 -1.34 -15.84 16.22
C PHE A 2 -2.56 -15.22 15.52
N LYS A 3 -3.62 -14.88 16.26
CA LYS A 3 -4.84 -14.25 15.71
C LYS A 3 -4.57 -12.86 15.09
N THR A 4 -3.64 -12.11 15.66
CA THR A 4 -3.29 -10.76 15.18
C THR A 4 -2.43 -10.83 13.92
N VAL A 5 -1.51 -11.79 13.87
CA VAL A 5 -0.68 -12.06 12.68
C VAL A 5 -1.55 -12.59 11.53
N ALA A 6 -2.48 -13.49 11.81
CA ALA A 6 -3.44 -13.99 10.81
C ALA A 6 -4.33 -12.85 10.27
N LEU A 7 -4.85 -11.99 11.16
CA LEU A 7 -5.63 -10.82 10.75
C LEU A 7 -4.80 -9.88 9.87
N PHE A 8 -3.54 -9.63 10.23
CA PHE A 8 -2.63 -8.82 9.41
C PHE A 8 -2.43 -9.42 8.02
N ALA A 9 -2.12 -10.72 7.93
CA ALA A 9 -1.94 -11.41 6.65
C ALA A 9 -3.19 -11.32 5.77
N ILE A 10 -4.38 -11.50 6.35
CA ILE A 10 -5.65 -11.37 5.63
C ILE A 10 -5.85 -9.92 5.16
N CYS A 11 -5.65 -8.92 6.02
CA CYS A 11 -5.78 -7.52 5.64
C CYS A 11 -4.76 -7.09 4.58
N PHE A 12 -3.57 -7.68 4.60
CA PHE A 12 -2.52 -7.46 3.60
C PHE A 12 -2.86 -8.07 2.24
N LEU A 13 -3.46 -9.26 2.21
CA LEU A 13 -3.97 -9.85 0.97
C LEU A 13 -5.16 -9.05 0.41
N VAL A 14 -6.05 -8.59 1.30
CA VAL A 14 -7.21 -7.77 0.92
C VAL A 14 -6.76 -6.39 0.44
N SER A 15 -5.72 -5.79 1.02
CA SER A 15 -5.22 -4.50 0.53
C SER A 15 -4.73 -4.59 -0.91
N PHE A 16 -4.10 -5.70 -1.31
CA PHE A 16 -3.74 -5.92 -2.71
C PHE A 16 -4.95 -5.92 -3.65
N LEU A 17 -6.03 -6.59 -3.26
CA LEU A 17 -7.29 -6.57 -4.03
C LEU A 17 -7.87 -5.16 -4.10
N VAL A 18 -7.88 -4.42 -3.00
CA VAL A 18 -8.42 -3.06 -2.92
C VAL A 18 -7.61 -2.11 -3.83
N LEU A 19 -6.28 -2.15 -3.73
CA LEU A 19 -5.39 -1.33 -4.55
C LEU A 19 -5.53 -1.62 -6.05
N ASN A 20 -5.76 -2.89 -6.43
CA ASN A 20 -5.88 -3.27 -7.83
C ASN A 20 -7.30 -3.05 -8.41
N LYS A 21 -8.35 -3.16 -7.58
CA LYS A 21 -9.75 -3.06 -8.03
C LYS A 21 -10.33 -1.65 -7.93
N VAL A 22 -9.74 -0.77 -7.12
CA VAL A 22 -10.23 0.61 -6.97
C VAL A 22 -9.41 1.53 -7.89
N PRO A 23 -9.99 2.05 -8.99
CA PRO A 23 -9.24 2.82 -9.99
C PRO A 23 -8.59 4.08 -9.41
N LEU A 24 -9.27 4.79 -8.50
CA LEU A 24 -8.71 5.96 -7.81
C LEU A 24 -7.44 5.65 -7.00
N LEU A 25 -7.40 4.48 -6.35
CA LEU A 25 -6.23 4.07 -5.57
C LEU A 25 -5.08 3.68 -6.50
N LYS A 26 -5.39 3.02 -7.62
CA LYS A 26 -4.40 2.70 -8.64
C LYS A 26 -3.77 3.96 -9.23
N GLU A 27 -4.60 4.95 -9.59
CA GLU A 27 -4.13 6.24 -10.10
C GLU A 27 -3.26 7.00 -9.08
N LEU A 28 -3.63 6.94 -7.79
CA LEU A 28 -2.79 7.49 -6.71
C LEU A 28 -1.42 6.81 -6.62
N VAL A 29 -1.39 5.48 -6.72
CA VAL A 29 -0.15 4.70 -6.70
C VAL A 29 0.69 5.09 -7.91
N ASP A 30 0.12 5.05 -9.11
CA ASP A 30 0.83 5.37 -10.36
C ASP A 30 1.41 6.80 -10.32
N SER A 31 0.62 7.78 -9.85
CA SER A 31 1.09 9.16 -9.67
C SER A 31 2.24 9.27 -8.66
N THR A 32 2.15 8.53 -7.54
CA THR A 32 3.20 8.51 -6.52
C THR A 32 4.47 7.83 -7.03
N VAL A 33 4.33 6.78 -7.86
CA VAL A 33 5.46 6.10 -8.51
C VAL A 33 6.20 7.06 -9.43
N ILE A 34 5.48 7.82 -10.26
CA ILE A 34 6.08 8.82 -11.16
C ILE A 34 6.80 9.90 -10.34
N MET A 35 6.12 10.50 -9.36
CA MET A 35 6.70 11.57 -8.53
C MET A 35 7.95 11.11 -7.77
N LEU A 36 7.90 9.91 -7.17
CA LEU A 36 9.04 9.38 -6.43
C LEU A 36 10.15 8.91 -7.39
N GLY A 37 9.81 8.39 -8.57
CA GLY A 37 10.75 8.02 -9.61
C GLY A 37 11.54 9.22 -10.13
N ASP A 38 10.85 10.33 -10.41
CA ASP A 38 11.47 11.59 -10.82
C ASP A 38 12.40 12.14 -9.72
N TRP A 39 11.98 12.11 -8.46
CA TRP A 39 12.81 12.52 -7.33
C TRP A 39 14.05 11.62 -7.17
N MET A 40 13.90 10.30 -7.29
CA MET A 40 15.01 9.35 -7.19
C MET A 40 16.01 9.52 -8.34
N ASN A 41 15.53 9.86 -9.53
CA ASN A 41 16.35 10.13 -10.70
C ASN A 41 17.10 11.47 -10.57
N GLU A 42 16.42 12.53 -10.11
CA GLU A 42 17.04 13.84 -9.84
C GLU A 42 18.10 13.75 -8.73
N ALA A 43 17.83 12.98 -7.67
CA ALA A 43 18.78 12.75 -6.59
C ALA A 43 19.94 11.81 -6.97
N GLY A 44 19.93 11.23 -8.18
CA GLY A 44 20.95 10.28 -8.64
C GLY A 44 20.97 8.95 -7.87
N ILE A 45 19.89 8.63 -7.15
CA ILE A 45 19.78 7.47 -6.26
C ILE A 45 19.43 6.20 -7.07
N ALA A 46 18.61 6.35 -8.10
CA ALA A 46 18.30 5.27 -9.02
C ALA A 46 17.97 5.83 -10.40
N LYS A 47 18.66 5.33 -11.43
CA LYS A 47 18.36 5.68 -12.83
C LYS A 47 17.14 4.90 -13.29
N THR A 48 16.19 5.63 -13.86
CA THR A 48 15.08 5.06 -14.60
C THR A 48 15.62 4.56 -15.94
N ASP A 49 16.00 3.28 -16.01
CA ASP A 49 16.49 2.65 -17.25
C ASP A 49 15.36 2.35 -18.26
N GLY A 50 14.22 3.06 -18.15
CA GLY A 50 13.05 2.94 -19.02
C GLY A 50 12.21 1.67 -18.84
N GLU A 51 12.78 0.60 -18.29
CA GLU A 51 12.13 -0.72 -18.23
C GLU A 51 11.58 -1.07 -16.83
N ARG A 52 12.10 -0.42 -15.77
CA ARG A 52 11.60 -0.55 -14.39
C ARG A 52 11.75 0.74 -13.62
N ASP A 53 10.63 1.29 -13.16
CA ASP A 53 10.67 2.39 -12.19
C ASP A 53 11.16 1.89 -10.83
N PRO A 54 12.31 2.38 -10.33
CA PRO A 54 12.86 1.96 -9.05
C PRO A 54 11.92 2.32 -7.88
N ALA A 55 11.05 3.31 -8.08
CA ALA A 55 10.03 3.74 -7.14
C ALA A 55 8.81 2.81 -7.06
N PHE A 56 8.57 1.94 -8.05
CA PHE A 56 7.36 1.12 -8.10
C PHE A 56 7.21 0.22 -6.86
N LEU A 57 8.24 -0.56 -6.58
CA LEU A 57 8.23 -1.52 -5.48
C LEU A 57 8.01 -0.85 -4.10
N PRO A 58 8.79 0.18 -3.70
CA PRO A 58 8.60 0.81 -2.40
C PRO A 58 7.25 1.53 -2.28
N VAL A 59 6.74 2.16 -3.34
CA VAL A 59 5.44 2.82 -3.33
C VAL A 59 4.31 1.81 -3.16
N VAL A 60 4.29 0.76 -3.99
CA VAL A 60 3.27 -0.29 -3.91
C VAL A 60 3.29 -0.96 -2.52
N LEU A 61 4.47 -1.28 -2.00
CA LEU A 61 4.60 -1.88 -0.66
C LEU A 61 4.11 -0.92 0.43
N GLY A 62 4.44 0.37 0.32
CA GLY A 62 4.01 1.41 1.25
C GLY A 62 2.49 1.53 1.30
N TYR A 63 1.84 1.64 0.14
CA TYR A 63 0.39 1.69 0.06
C TYR A 63 -0.28 0.40 0.55
N LEU A 64 0.27 -0.78 0.23
CA LEU A 64 -0.22 -2.06 0.74
C LEU A 64 -0.25 -2.10 2.27
N LEU A 65 0.82 -1.63 2.91
CA LEU A 65 0.95 -1.59 4.37
C LEU A 65 -0.01 -0.57 4.99
N ILE A 66 -0.12 0.64 4.41
CA ILE A 66 -1.04 1.68 4.88
C ILE A 66 -2.47 1.18 4.80
N THR A 67 -2.89 0.65 3.65
CA THR A 67 -4.25 0.13 3.46
C THR A 67 -4.54 -1.04 4.39
N ALA A 68 -3.59 -1.96 4.59
CA ALA A 68 -3.74 -3.06 5.55
C ALA A 68 -3.89 -2.57 7.00
N ALA A 69 -3.11 -1.54 7.39
CA ALA A 69 -3.21 -0.93 8.71
C ALA A 69 -4.57 -0.24 8.93
N LEU A 70 -5.06 0.49 7.92
CA LEU A 70 -6.39 1.12 7.95
C LEU A 70 -7.50 0.08 8.06
N LEU A 71 -7.45 -0.99 7.27
CA LEU A 71 -8.39 -2.12 7.35
C LEU A 71 -8.41 -2.74 8.74
N MET A 72 -7.24 -3.05 9.30
CA MET A 72 -7.15 -3.58 10.66
C MET A 72 -7.72 -2.61 11.70
N SER A 73 -7.42 -1.31 11.57
CA SER A 73 -7.93 -0.29 12.49
C SER A 73 -9.46 -0.20 12.42
N ALA A 74 -10.02 -0.18 11.21
CA ALA A 74 -11.46 -0.19 10.96
C ALA A 74 -12.14 -1.44 11.54
N ILE A 75 -11.57 -2.63 11.31
CA ILE A 75 -12.09 -3.89 11.86
C ILE A 75 -12.07 -3.86 13.39
N ARG A 76 -10.95 -3.45 14.00
CA ARG A 76 -10.84 -3.35 15.46
C ARG A 76 -11.82 -2.34 16.03
N TRP A 77 -12.03 -1.22 15.36
CA TRP A 77 -13.01 -0.21 15.75
C TRP A 77 -14.44 -0.74 15.67
N SER A 78 -14.81 -1.40 14.57
CA SER A 78 -16.12 -2.02 14.38
C SER A 78 -16.40 -3.08 15.44
N ILE A 79 -15.43 -3.93 15.77
CA ILE A 79 -15.56 -4.93 16.85
C ILE A 79 -15.80 -4.26 18.21
N ARG A 80 -15.08 -3.17 18.53
CA ARG A 80 -15.29 -2.43 19.78
C ARG A 80 -16.67 -1.78 19.84
N LYS A 81 -17.16 -1.27 18.71
CA LYS A 81 -18.47 -0.63 18.61
C LYS A 81 -19.61 -1.64 18.77
N PHE A 82 -19.49 -2.84 18.20
CA PHE A 82 -20.50 -3.90 18.32
C PHE A 82 -20.52 -4.60 19.69
N LYS A 83 -19.51 -4.39 20.52
CA LYS A 83 -19.40 -4.98 21.86
C LYS A 83 -19.93 -4.06 22.98
N ARG A 84 -20.31 -2.83 22.63
CA ARG A 84 -21.08 -1.91 23.48
C ARG A 84 -22.55 -2.03 23.11
#